data_AF-A0A955XIM1-F1
#
_entry.id   AF-A0A955XIM1-F1
#
_cell.length_a   1.000
_cell.length_b   1.000
_cell.length_c   1.000
_cell.angle_alpha   90.00
_cell.angle_beta   90.00
_cell.angle_gamma   90.00
#
_symmetry.space_group_name_H-M   'P 1'
#
loop_
_entity.id
_entity.type
_entity.pdbx_description
1 polymer ?
#
loop_
_entity_poly.entity_id
_entity_poly.type
_entity_poly.pdbx_seq_one_letter_code
_entity_poly.pdbx_strand_id
1 'polypeptide(L)'
;MGFERRSRRPPRDPFNACLSFGYVLLGSRVESALRRAGLDPALGALHAPDDRRPSLALDVLEPFRPLIDRLVLRLVNRRQLQPADFVHPDIDPADATDPRGGPEVGPATHLGPNGRAVFLRAYGALLRTRFDHPDQDARHTLLDLLDAHAHALVRRLEGTDDTYTPFVLR
;
A
#
# COMPACT_ATOMS: atom_id res chain seq x y z
N MET A 1 -20.57 -2.66 5.12
CA MET A 1 -19.22 -2.94 5.63
C MET A 1 -18.91 -1.90 6.67
N GLY A 2 -18.69 -2.29 7.93
CA GLY A 2 -18.29 -1.36 8.99
C GLY A 2 -16.79 -1.10 8.92
N PHE A 3 -16.36 0.10 9.28
CA PHE A 3 -14.97 0.45 9.55
C PHE A 3 -14.96 1.34 10.77
N GLU A 4 -14.44 0.83 11.89
CA GLU A 4 -14.32 1.59 13.13
C GLU A 4 -12.90 2.12 13.31
N ARG A 5 -11.89 1.28 13.06
CA ARG A 5 -10.48 1.66 13.08
C ARG A 5 -9.61 0.67 12.30
N ARG A 6 -8.34 1.02 12.11
CA ARG A 6 -7.39 0.16 11.40
C ARG A 6 -7.02 -1.08 12.24
N SER A 7 -7.29 -2.26 11.69
CA SER A 7 -6.80 -3.57 12.15
C SER A 7 -5.94 -4.19 11.05
N ARG A 8 -4.69 -4.57 11.33
CA ARG A 8 -3.74 -4.97 10.27
C ARG A 8 -3.45 -6.47 10.29
N ARG A 9 -3.12 -7.02 11.45
CA ARG A 9 -2.70 -8.42 11.62
C ARG A 9 -3.42 -9.06 12.81
N PRO A 10 -4.49 -9.84 12.57
CA PRO A 10 -5.21 -9.99 11.30
C PRO A 10 -6.14 -8.78 11.04
N PRO A 11 -6.58 -8.56 9.79
CA PRO A 11 -7.70 -7.67 9.52
C PRO A 11 -8.99 -8.24 10.12
N ARG A 12 -9.78 -7.40 10.81
CA ARG A 12 -10.98 -7.84 11.56
C ARG A 12 -12.29 -7.54 10.85
N ASP A 13 -12.24 -6.81 9.75
CA ASP A 13 -13.40 -6.51 8.92
C ASP A 13 -13.05 -6.45 7.43
N PRO A 14 -14.06 -6.49 6.53
CA PRO A 14 -13.87 -6.44 5.09
C PRO A 14 -13.08 -5.22 4.59
N PHE A 15 -13.29 -4.05 5.19
CA PHE A 15 -12.64 -2.81 4.75
C PHE A 15 -11.14 -2.85 5.07
N ASN A 16 -10.81 -3.28 6.28
CA ASN A 16 -9.44 -3.52 6.73
C ASN A 16 -8.74 -4.60 5.91
N ALA A 17 -9.45 -5.65 5.49
CA ALA A 17 -8.91 -6.70 4.61
C ALA A 17 -8.51 -6.12 3.25
N CYS A 18 -9.36 -5.27 2.66
CA CYS A 18 -9.07 -4.57 1.41
C CYS A 18 -7.88 -3.63 1.51
N LEU A 19 -7.80 -2.82 2.57
CA LEU A 19 -6.67 -1.92 2.81
C LEU A 19 -5.36 -2.71 2.97
N SER A 20 -5.36 -3.77 3.77
CA SER A 20 -4.16 -4.59 3.99
C SER A 20 -3.69 -5.21 2.69
N PHE A 21 -4.61 -5.76 1.90
CA PHE A 21 -4.30 -6.34 0.60
C PHE A 21 -3.73 -5.29 -0.38
N GLY A 22 -4.37 -4.12 -0.48
CA GLY A 22 -3.91 -3.03 -1.35
C GLY A 22 -2.52 -2.50 -0.98
N TYR A 23 -2.25 -2.31 0.30
CA TYR A 23 -0.93 -1.85 0.76
C TYR A 23 0.17 -2.90 0.54
N VAL A 24 -0.12 -4.20 0.69
CA VAL A 24 0.85 -5.26 0.36
C VAL A 24 1.18 -5.23 -1.13
N LEU A 25 0.17 -5.11 -1.99
CA LEU A 25 0.38 -5.04 -3.44
C LEU A 25 1.19 -3.81 -3.86
N LEU A 26 0.87 -2.64 -3.29
CA LEU A 26 1.59 -1.40 -3.61
C LEU A 26 3.00 -1.40 -3.02
N GLY A 27 3.16 -1.85 -1.79
CA GLY A 27 4.46 -1.97 -1.12
C GLY A 27 5.43 -2.89 -1.90
N SER A 28 4.94 -4.02 -2.43
CA SER A 28 5.75 -4.89 -3.29
C SER A 28 6.23 -4.18 -4.57
N ARG A 29 5.43 -3.28 -5.14
CA ARG A 29 5.85 -2.48 -6.32
C ARG A 29 6.88 -1.42 -5.95
N VAL A 30 6.70 -0.75 -4.82
CA VAL A 30 7.68 0.21 -4.29
C VAL A 30 9.01 -0.50 -4.04
N GLU A 31 8.98 -1.65 -3.36
CA GLU A 31 10.19 -2.45 -3.11
C GLU A 31 10.88 -2.86 -4.42
N SER A 32 10.12 -3.27 -5.43
CA SER A 32 10.67 -3.60 -6.75
C SER A 32 11.31 -2.40 -7.45
N ALA A 33 10.72 -1.20 -7.30
CA ALA A 33 11.25 0.05 -7.87
C ALA A 33 12.56 0.45 -7.18
N LEU A 34 12.61 0.38 -5.85
CA LEU A 34 13.82 0.65 -5.06
C LEU A 34 14.96 -0.29 -5.44
N ARG A 35 14.70 -1.60 -5.50
CA ARG A 35 15.71 -2.59 -5.88
C ARG A 35 16.24 -2.34 -7.30
N ARG A 36 15.37 -2.00 -8.24
CA ARG A 36 15.77 -1.66 -9.62
C ARG A 36 16.63 -0.41 -9.71
N ALA A 37 16.40 0.56 -8.83
CA ALA A 37 17.23 1.76 -8.71
C ALA A 37 18.55 1.52 -7.94
N GLY A 38 18.81 0.30 -7.45
CA GLY A 38 20.00 -0.05 -6.69
C GLY A 38 19.93 0.29 -5.20
N LEU A 39 18.77 0.64 -4.68
CA LEU A 39 18.56 0.94 -3.26
C LEU A 39 18.23 -0.33 -2.47
N ASP A 40 18.74 -0.43 -1.24
CA ASP A 40 18.34 -1.45 -0.28
C ASP A 40 17.00 -1.07 0.39
N PRO A 41 15.92 -1.84 0.19
CA PRO A 41 14.63 -1.53 0.80
C PRO A 41 14.63 -1.59 2.33
N ALA A 42 15.59 -2.24 2.99
CA ALA A 42 15.66 -2.33 4.45
C ALA A 42 16.12 -1.03 5.12
N LEU A 43 16.80 -0.14 4.39
CA LEU A 43 17.43 1.07 4.93
C LEU A 43 16.46 2.26 4.95
N GLY A 44 15.46 2.21 5.83
CA GLY A 44 14.49 3.28 6.01
C GLY A 44 15.06 4.53 6.69
N ALA A 45 14.50 5.69 6.35
CA ALA A 45 14.80 6.99 6.94
C ALA A 45 13.76 7.40 8.01
N LEU A 46 12.48 7.07 7.82
CA LEU A 46 11.40 7.32 8.79
C LEU A 46 11.11 6.06 9.61
N HIS A 47 10.98 4.92 8.94
CA HIS A 47 10.91 3.63 9.61
C HIS A 47 12.32 3.15 9.96
N ALA A 48 12.54 2.76 11.22
CA ALA A 48 13.82 2.20 11.66
C ALA A 48 14.29 1.06 10.73
N PRO A 49 15.55 1.06 10.28
CA PRO A 49 16.13 -0.02 9.49
C PRO A 49 15.97 -1.37 10.19
N ASP A 50 15.58 -2.39 9.43
CA ASP A 50 15.35 -3.75 9.92
C ASP A 50 15.46 -4.73 8.75
N ASP A 51 16.38 -5.69 8.82
CA ASP A 51 16.61 -6.66 7.73
C ASP A 51 15.39 -7.53 7.41
N ARG A 52 14.41 -7.60 8.32
CA ARG A 52 13.18 -8.38 8.15
C ARG A 52 12.01 -7.54 7.63
N ARG A 53 12.20 -6.25 7.42
CA ARG A 53 11.15 -5.32 6.99
C ARG A 53 11.68 -4.35 5.94
N PRO A 54 11.00 -4.17 4.79
CA PRO A 54 11.44 -3.21 3.79
C PRO A 54 11.09 -1.77 4.24
N SER A 55 11.79 -1.26 5.26
CA SER A 55 11.52 0.01 5.92
C SER A 55 11.56 1.20 4.96
N LEU A 56 12.51 1.27 4.02
CA LEU A 56 12.56 2.30 2.99
C LEU A 56 11.36 2.21 2.04
N ALA A 57 10.93 0.98 1.71
CA ALA A 57 9.72 0.81 0.90
C ALA A 57 8.47 1.31 1.63
N LEU A 58 8.40 1.15 2.95
CA LEU A 58 7.31 1.70 3.76
C LEU A 58 7.34 3.24 3.79
N ASP A 59 8.52 3.85 3.83
CA ASP A 59 8.68 5.30 3.75
C ASP A 59 8.19 5.85 2.41
N VAL A 60 8.63 5.24 1.31
CA VAL A 60 8.24 5.66 -0.05
C VAL A 60 6.78 5.34 -0.34
N LEU A 61 6.19 4.33 0.30
CA LEU A 61 4.78 4.00 0.17
C LEU A 61 3.86 5.09 0.75
N GLU A 62 4.30 5.83 1.77
CA GLU A 62 3.46 6.74 2.56
C GLU A 62 2.69 7.77 1.71
N PRO A 63 3.33 8.51 0.78
CA PRO A 63 2.64 9.49 -0.07
C PRO A 63 1.58 8.87 -1.00
N PHE A 64 1.70 7.57 -1.30
CA PHE A 64 0.80 6.87 -2.22
C PHE A 64 -0.35 6.13 -1.53
N ARG A 65 -0.33 5.98 -0.19
CA ARG A 65 -1.42 5.33 0.58
C ARG A 65 -2.81 5.88 0.24
N PRO A 66 -3.02 7.21 0.10
CA PRO A 66 -4.34 7.76 -0.22
C PRO A 66 -4.94 7.21 -1.53
N LEU A 67 -4.13 6.74 -2.49
CA LEU A 67 -4.62 6.13 -3.72
C LEU A 67 -5.30 4.78 -3.45
N ILE A 68 -4.73 3.98 -2.54
CA ILE A 68 -5.32 2.71 -2.11
C ILE A 68 -6.58 2.98 -1.30
N ASP A 69 -6.57 3.98 -0.42
CA ASP A 69 -7.72 4.34 0.40
C ASP A 69 -8.91 4.76 -0.48
N ARG A 70 -8.67 5.64 -1.46
CA ARG A 70 -9.67 6.04 -2.46
C ARG A 70 -10.15 4.84 -3.29
N LEU A 71 -9.26 3.91 -3.66
CA LEU A 71 -9.64 2.68 -4.36
C LEU A 71 -10.59 1.83 -3.52
N VAL A 72 -10.26 1.56 -2.25
CA VAL A 72 -11.10 0.77 -1.35
C VAL A 72 -12.45 1.43 -1.13
N LEU A 73 -12.47 2.73 -0.80
CA LEU A 73 -13.71 3.51 -0.65
C LEU A 73 -14.59 3.41 -1.90
N ARG A 74 -14.00 3.53 -3.09
CA ARG A 74 -14.73 3.42 -4.35
C ARG A 74 -15.33 2.02 -4.54
N LEU A 75 -14.56 0.96 -4.29
CA LEU A 75 -15.04 -0.42 -4.45
C LEU A 75 -16.23 -0.71 -3.51
N VAL A 76 -16.14 -0.25 -2.27
CA VAL A 76 -17.18 -0.43 -1.25
C VAL A 76 -18.42 0.42 -1.55
N ASN A 77 -18.26 1.72 -1.82
CA ASN A 77 -19.38 2.63 -2.08
C ASN A 77 -20.15 2.26 -3.35
N ARG A 78 -19.44 1.74 -4.37
CA ARG A 78 -20.06 1.24 -5.60
C ARG A 78 -20.57 -0.20 -5.50
N ARG A 79 -20.53 -0.80 -4.31
CA ARG A 79 -21.02 -2.17 -4.06
C ARG A 79 -20.36 -3.21 -4.99
N GLN A 80 -19.11 -2.97 -5.40
CA GLN A 80 -18.35 -3.89 -6.25
C GLN A 80 -17.76 -5.05 -5.45
N LEU A 81 -17.57 -4.85 -4.15
CA LEU A 81 -17.27 -5.89 -3.18
C LEU A 81 -18.46 -6.06 -2.24
N GLN A 82 -18.89 -7.30 -2.06
CA GLN A 82 -20.01 -7.72 -1.22
C GLN A 82 -19.52 -8.54 -0.03
N PRO A 83 -20.30 -8.69 1.05
CA PRO A 83 -19.92 -9.55 2.18
C PRO A 83 -19.53 -10.98 1.77
N ALA A 84 -20.16 -11.54 0.73
CA ALA A 84 -19.85 -12.87 0.20
C ALA A 84 -18.45 -12.98 -0.46
N ASP A 85 -17.79 -11.86 -0.74
CA ASP A 85 -16.44 -11.83 -1.32
C ASP A 85 -15.33 -12.00 -0.28
N PHE A 86 -15.69 -12.17 1.00
CA PHE A 86 -14.78 -12.28 2.12
C PHE A 86 -14.88 -13.64 2.79
N VAL A 87 -13.78 -14.08 3.38
CA VAL A 87 -13.68 -15.34 4.12
C VAL A 87 -13.12 -15.06 5.50
N HIS A 88 -13.53 -15.89 6.46
CA HIS A 88 -13.10 -15.81 7.85
C HIS A 88 -12.30 -17.06 8.19
N PRO A 89 -10.97 -17.06 7.96
CA PRO A 89 -10.15 -18.21 8.27
C PRO A 89 -9.94 -18.34 9.77
N ASP A 90 -9.78 -19.57 10.22
CA ASP A 90 -9.21 -19.85 11.54
C ASP A 90 -7.74 -19.42 11.54
N ILE A 91 -7.35 -18.70 12.58
CA ILE A 91 -5.98 -18.22 12.78
C ILE A 91 -5.42 -18.81 14.06
N ASP A 92 -4.10 -18.98 14.11
CA ASP A 92 -3.41 -19.31 15.34
C ASP A 92 -3.68 -18.19 16.37
N PRO A 93 -4.10 -18.50 17.62
CA PRO A 93 -4.21 -17.52 18.69
C PRO A 93 -2.95 -16.66 18.86
N ALA A 94 -1.75 -17.19 18.59
CA ALA A 94 -0.50 -16.45 18.64
C ALA A 94 -0.42 -15.33 17.57
N ASP A 95 -1.11 -15.49 16.43
CA ASP A 95 -1.21 -14.50 15.35
C ASP A 95 -2.46 -13.60 15.48
N ALA A 96 -3.31 -13.83 16.49
CA ALA A 96 -4.53 -13.05 16.68
C ALA A 96 -4.24 -11.61 17.14
N THR A 97 -3.15 -11.38 17.85
CA THR A 97 -2.80 -10.07 18.39
C THR A 97 -1.96 -9.26 17.39
N ASP A 98 -2.34 -8.00 17.14
CA ASP A 98 -1.49 -7.08 16.39
C ASP A 98 -0.32 -6.64 17.30
N PRO A 99 0.95 -6.93 16.95
CA PRO A 99 2.10 -6.55 17.78
C PRO A 99 2.23 -5.05 18.02
N ARG A 100 1.56 -4.22 17.21
CA ARG A 100 1.54 -2.76 17.34
C ARG A 100 0.42 -2.26 18.26
N GLY A 101 -0.36 -3.17 18.86
CA GLY A 101 -1.55 -2.87 19.63
C GLY A 101 -2.78 -2.55 18.76
N GLY A 102 -3.97 -2.89 19.26
CA GLY A 102 -5.24 -2.68 18.57
C GLY A 102 -6.41 -3.39 19.27
N PRO A 103 -7.67 -3.14 18.89
CA PRO A 103 -8.80 -3.89 19.41
C PRO A 103 -8.81 -5.26 18.74
N GLU A 104 -8.87 -6.29 19.55
CA GLU A 104 -8.92 -7.68 19.10
C GLU A 104 -10.36 -8.16 19.00
N VAL A 105 -11.21 -7.40 18.31
CA VAL A 105 -12.64 -7.70 18.24
C VAL A 105 -12.98 -8.23 16.84
N GLY A 106 -13.64 -9.38 16.79
CA GLY A 106 -14.15 -10.01 15.57
C GLY A 106 -13.21 -11.07 14.95
N PRO A 107 -13.70 -11.93 14.04
CA PRO A 107 -12.87 -12.94 13.39
C PRO A 107 -11.85 -12.31 12.42
N ALA A 108 -10.78 -13.04 12.10
CA ALA A 108 -9.95 -12.67 10.96
C ALA A 108 -10.80 -12.59 9.70
N THR A 109 -10.49 -11.63 8.83
CA THR A 109 -11.23 -11.40 7.59
C THR A 109 -10.25 -11.21 6.45
N HIS A 110 -10.34 -12.08 5.44
CA HIS A 110 -9.53 -12.00 4.21
C HIS A 110 -10.42 -11.88 2.98
N LEU A 111 -9.86 -11.37 1.87
CA LEU A 111 -10.53 -11.43 0.57
C LEU A 111 -10.55 -12.87 0.06
N GLY A 112 -11.76 -13.36 -0.24
CA GLY A 112 -11.97 -14.61 -0.95
C GLY A 112 -11.51 -14.54 -2.41
N PRO A 113 -11.55 -15.65 -3.17
CA PRO A 113 -11.11 -15.70 -4.56
C PRO A 113 -11.79 -14.64 -5.46
N ASN A 114 -13.11 -14.50 -5.35
CA ASN A 114 -13.87 -13.52 -6.15
C ASN A 114 -13.49 -12.08 -5.77
N GLY A 115 -13.47 -11.77 -4.46
CA GLY A 115 -13.07 -10.46 -3.96
C GLY A 115 -11.67 -10.06 -4.40
N ARG A 116 -10.71 -10.99 -4.37
CA ARG A 116 -9.35 -10.75 -4.90
C ARG A 116 -9.38 -10.45 -6.39
N ALA A 117 -10.15 -11.19 -7.19
CA ALA A 117 -10.24 -10.94 -8.63
C ALA A 117 -10.82 -9.55 -8.95
N VAL A 118 -11.88 -9.14 -8.25
CA VAL A 118 -12.46 -7.79 -8.38
C VAL A 118 -11.44 -6.72 -7.98
N PHE A 119 -10.81 -6.89 -6.82
CA PHE A 119 -9.82 -5.95 -6.31
C PHE A 119 -8.63 -5.80 -7.27
N LEU A 120 -8.06 -6.91 -7.72
CA LEU A 120 -6.90 -6.93 -8.62
C LEU A 120 -7.20 -6.26 -9.96
N ARG A 121 -8.41 -6.44 -10.50
CA ARG A 121 -8.85 -5.75 -11.72
C ARG A 121 -8.86 -4.23 -11.53
N ALA A 122 -9.45 -3.76 -10.42
CA ALA A 122 -9.52 -2.33 -10.11
C ALA A 122 -8.13 -1.74 -9.75
N TYR A 123 -7.29 -2.50 -9.07
CA TYR A 123 -5.89 -2.14 -8.80
C TYR A 123 -5.09 -2.04 -10.10
N GLY A 124 -5.25 -2.99 -11.02
CA GLY A 124 -4.62 -2.93 -12.35
C GLY A 124 -5.03 -1.69 -13.14
N ALA A 125 -6.28 -1.23 -13.03
CA ALA A 125 -6.73 0.03 -13.61
C ALA A 125 -6.11 1.25 -12.91
N LEU A 126 -5.97 1.22 -11.58
CA LEU A 126 -5.27 2.27 -10.82
C LEU A 126 -3.81 2.40 -11.28
N LEU A 127 -3.10 1.30 -11.47
CA LEU A 127 -1.70 1.32 -11.91
C LEU A 127 -1.49 2.04 -13.26
N ARG A 128 -2.49 1.96 -14.15
CA ARG A 128 -2.47 2.61 -15.48
C ARG A 128 -3.04 4.03 -15.46
N THR A 129 -3.59 4.46 -14.33
CA THR A 129 -4.11 5.82 -14.18
C THR A 129 -2.95 6.80 -14.20
N ARG A 130 -3.14 7.93 -14.90
CA ARG A 130 -2.13 8.98 -15.02
C ARG A 130 -2.40 10.10 -14.02
N PHE A 131 -1.36 10.56 -13.35
CA PHE A 131 -1.38 11.65 -12.39
C PHE A 131 -0.37 12.73 -12.78
N ASP A 132 -0.62 13.95 -12.33
CA ASP A 132 0.32 15.06 -12.42
C ASP A 132 1.34 14.95 -11.26
N HIS A 133 2.60 15.25 -11.53
CA HIS A 133 3.63 15.37 -10.50
C HIS A 133 4.08 16.84 -10.42
N PRO A 134 4.22 17.44 -9.22
CA PRO A 134 4.51 18.88 -9.09
C PRO A 134 5.70 19.39 -9.91
N ASP A 135 6.73 18.56 -10.03
CA ASP A 135 8.00 18.93 -10.67
C ASP A 135 8.18 18.34 -12.09
N GLN A 136 7.11 17.80 -12.69
CA GLN A 136 7.18 17.19 -14.03
C GLN A 136 6.07 17.73 -14.91
N ASP A 137 6.44 18.20 -16.11
CA ASP A 137 5.52 18.82 -17.09
C ASP A 137 4.68 17.78 -17.86
N ALA A 138 4.69 16.52 -17.43
CA ALA A 138 4.00 15.42 -18.07
C ALA A 138 3.18 14.60 -17.06
N ARG A 139 2.14 13.93 -17.57
CA ARG A 139 1.30 13.03 -16.77
C ARG A 139 1.85 11.61 -16.81
N HIS A 140 2.13 11.09 -15.62
CA HIS A 140 2.82 9.82 -15.42
C HIS A 140 1.86 8.77 -14.87
N THR A 141 2.01 7.51 -15.29
CA THR A 141 1.27 6.42 -14.65
C THR A 141 1.75 6.24 -13.22
N LEU A 142 0.97 5.55 -12.37
CA LEU A 142 1.43 5.26 -11.01
C LEU A 142 2.77 4.52 -11.01
N LEU A 143 3.00 3.59 -11.95
CA LEU A 143 4.28 2.87 -12.03
C LEU A 143 5.44 3.80 -12.36
N ASP A 144 5.25 4.72 -13.32
CA ASP A 144 6.26 5.73 -13.66
C ASP A 144 6.60 6.61 -12.45
N LEU A 145 5.61 6.96 -11.63
CA LEU A 145 5.80 7.76 -10.42
C LEU A 145 6.58 7.02 -9.33
N LEU A 146 6.31 5.72 -9.13
CA LEU A 146 7.07 4.91 -8.17
C LEU A 146 8.55 4.83 -8.59
N ASP A 147 8.81 4.68 -9.89
CA ASP A 147 10.16 4.65 -10.43
C ASP A 147 10.84 6.02 -10.30
N ALA A 148 10.12 7.10 -10.61
CA ALA A 148 10.63 8.46 -10.48
C ALA A 148 11.02 8.77 -9.02
N HIS A 149 10.22 8.32 -8.05
CA HIS A 149 10.51 8.45 -6.62
C HIS A 149 11.79 7.68 -6.21
N ALA A 150 11.96 6.45 -6.68
CA ALA A 150 13.16 5.67 -6.39
C ALA A 150 14.42 6.36 -6.93
N HIS A 151 14.38 6.89 -8.16
CA HIS A 151 15.51 7.61 -8.74
C HIS A 151 15.74 8.98 -8.10
N ALA A 152 14.69 9.67 -7.64
CA ALA A 152 14.84 10.91 -6.90
C ALA A 152 15.59 10.69 -5.58
N LEU A 153 15.34 9.56 -4.89
CA LEU A 153 16.11 9.18 -3.71
C LEU A 153 17.58 8.89 -4.04
N VAL A 154 17.87 8.18 -5.14
CA VAL A 154 19.24 7.94 -5.59
C VAL A 154 19.98 9.28 -5.80
N ARG A 155 19.40 10.20 -6.58
CA ARG A 155 20.01 11.51 -6.82
C ARG A 155 20.22 12.29 -5.53
N ARG A 156 19.30 12.19 -4.57
CA ARG A 156 19.44 12.84 -3.26
C ARG A 156 20.58 12.26 -2.42
N LEU A 157 20.77 10.94 -2.47
CA LEU A 157 21.84 10.23 -1.75
C LEU A 157 23.21 10.46 -2.38
N GLU A 158 23.27 10.57 -3.71
CA GLU A 158 24.49 10.91 -4.47
C GLU A 158 24.87 12.39 -4.35
N GLY A 159 23.97 13.24 -3.84
CA GLY A 159 24.17 14.69 -3.73
C GLY A 159 23.96 15.45 -5.03
N THR A 160 23.33 14.83 -6.04
CA THR A 160 23.02 15.43 -7.34
C THR A 160 21.82 16.40 -7.25
N ASP A 161 20.86 16.11 -6.37
CA ASP A 161 19.71 16.96 -6.07
C ASP A 161 19.74 17.40 -4.59
N ASP A 162 19.45 18.67 -4.31
CA ASP A 162 19.40 19.19 -2.93
C ASP A 162 18.12 18.81 -2.17
N THR A 163 17.03 18.57 -2.90
CA THR A 163 15.68 18.37 -2.35
C THR A 163 14.98 17.16 -2.95
N TYR A 164 14.21 16.46 -2.12
CA TYR A 164 13.29 15.41 -2.55
C TYR A 164 11.85 15.94 -2.45
N THR A 165 11.12 15.92 -3.56
CA THR A 165 9.70 16.30 -3.61
C THR A 165 8.82 15.05 -3.60
N PRO A 166 7.96 14.87 -2.58
CA PRO A 166 7.04 13.74 -2.55
C PRO A 166 5.85 13.96 -3.49
N PHE A 167 5.32 12.88 -4.05
CA PHE A 167 4.02 12.85 -4.70
C PHE A 167 2.92 13.42 -3.79
N VAL A 168 2.14 14.34 -4.33
CA VAL A 168 0.97 14.91 -3.66
C VAL A 168 -0.26 14.63 -4.51
N LEU A 169 -1.18 13.86 -3.94
CA LEU A 169 -2.47 13.58 -4.57
C LEU A 169 -3.36 14.81 -4.48
N ARG A 170 -3.54 15.50 -5.62
CA ARG A 170 -4.49 16.60 -5.77
C ARG A 170 -5.93 16.09 -6.00
#